data_AF-A0A2K9J963-F1
#
_entry.id   AF-A0A2K9J963-F1
#
_cell.length_a   1.000
_cell.length_b   1.000
_cell.length_c   1.000
_cell.angle_alpha   90.00
_cell.angle_beta   90.00
_cell.angle_gamma   90.00
#
_symmetry.space_group_name_H-M   'P 1'
#
loop_
_entity.id
_entity.type
_entity.pdbx_description
1 polymer ?
#
loop_
_entity_poly.entity_id
_entity_poly.type
_entity_poly.pdbx_seq_one_letter_code
_entity_poly.pdbx_strand_id
1 'polypeptide(L)' 'MKLKIQITSVNMRYKEGQVDSVQVHFNGNDEQRTISINGYIPLTADQYAGNESVEALEGIVRQEVSEKVLQEQNAE' A
#
# COMPACT_ATOMS: atom_id res chain seq x y z
N MET A 1 3.83 -4.10 17.39
CA MET A 1 4.84 -3.64 16.42
C MET A 1 4.26 -2.47 15.65
N LYS A 2 4.88 -1.29 15.65
CA LYS A 2 4.40 -0.12 14.89
C LYS A 2 5.24 0.02 13.62
N LEU A 3 4.62 -0.23 12.47
CA LEU A 3 5.24 -0.04 11.16
C LEU A 3 5.06 1.42 10.71
N LYS A 4 6.15 2.04 10.30
CA LYS A 4 6.16 3.31 9.57
C LYS A 4 6.14 3.00 8.09
N ILE A 5 5.05 3.36 7.42
CA ILE A 5 4.89 3.26 5.97
C ILE A 5 5.17 4.63 5.38
N GLN A 6 5.85 4.67 4.24
CA GLN A 6 6.00 5.85 3.43
C GLN A 6 5.73 5.47 1.97
N ILE A 7 4.81 6.20 1.34
CA ILE A 7 4.54 6.07 -0.09
C ILE A 7 5.70 6.68 -0.87
N THR A 8 6.20 5.94 -1.85
CA THR A 8 7.33 6.35 -2.69
C THR A 8 6.89 6.77 -4.07
N SER A 9 5.83 6.15 -4.61
CA SER A 9 5.27 6.48 -5.92
C SER A 9 3.82 6.02 -6.02
N VAL A 10 3.01 6.76 -6.78
CA VAL A 10 1.67 6.34 -7.19
C VAL A 10 1.63 6.34 -8.72
N ASN A 11 1.56 5.15 -9.31
CA ASN A 11 1.52 4.97 -10.76
C ASN A 11 0.09 4.70 -11.20
N MET A 12 -0.45 5.56 -12.05
CA MET A 12 -1.82 5.43 -12.56
C MET A 12 -1.79 5.01 -14.03
N ARG A 13 -2.53 3.95 -14.37
CA ARG A 13 -2.78 3.55 -15.75
C ARG A 13 -4.17 4.05 -16.15
N TYR A 14 -4.23 4.65 -17.33
CA TYR A 14 -5.48 5.10 -17.93
C TYR A 14 -5.83 4.26 -19.14
N LYS A 15 -7.13 3.99 -19.33
CA LYS A 15 -7.70 3.34 -20.51
C LYS A 15 -8.96 4.09 -20.91
N GLU A 16 -9.07 4.46 -22.19
CA GLU A 16 -10.23 5.21 -22.72
C GLU A 16 -10.52 6.52 -21.95
N GLY A 17 -9.48 7.17 -21.43
CA GLY A 17 -9.60 8.42 -20.67
C GLY A 17 -10.04 8.25 -19.20
N GLN A 18 -10.23 7.02 -18.74
CA GLN A 18 -10.58 6.69 -17.35
C GLN A 18 -9.41 6.00 -16.66
N VAL A 19 -9.35 6.11 -15.33
CA VAL A 19 -8.39 5.33 -14.53
C VAL A 19 -8.77 3.86 -14.65
N ASP A 20 -7.81 3.03 -15.05
CA ASP A 20 -7.97 1.58 -15.20
C ASP A 20 -7.41 0.85 -13.96
N SER A 21 -6.21 1.25 -13.53
CA SER A 21 -5.55 0.67 -12.36
C SER A 21 -4.58 1.67 -11.73
N VAL A 22 -4.38 1.54 -10.42
CA VAL A 22 -3.42 2.34 -9.66
C VAL A 22 -2.47 1.41 -8.92
N GLN A 23 -1.18 1.72 -8.95
CA GLN A 23 -0.16 0.99 -8.20
C GLN A 23 0.49 1.95 -7.20
N VAL A 24 0.25 1.69 -5.91
CA VAL A 24 0.81 2.47 -4.81
C VAL A 24 2.07 1.77 -4.33
N HIS A 25 3.23 2.34 -4.64
CA HIS A 25 4.52 1.84 -4.18
C HIS A 25 4.84 2.43 -2.81
N PHE A 26 5.39 1.60 -1.94
CA PHE A 26 5.71 1.99 -0.59
C PHE A 26 6.99 1.31 -0.10
N ASN A 27 7.59 1.94 0.91
CA ASN A 27 8.53 1.30 1.80
C ASN A 27 7.98 1.35 3.24
N GLY A 28 8.42 0.41 4.06
CA GLY A 28 7.95 0.23 5.42
C GLY A 28 9.10 -0.19 6.31
N ASN A 29 9.20 0.36 7.52
CA ASN A 29 10.17 -0.09 8.52
C ASN A 29 9.53 -0.16 9.90
N ASP A 30 10.00 -1.08 10.73
CA ASP A 30 9.72 -1.05 12.17
C ASP A 30 10.44 0.15 12.83
N GLU A 31 10.04 0.49 14.06
CA GLU A 31 10.63 1.63 14.78
C GLU A 31 12.12 1.47 15.02
N GLN A 32 12.59 0.24 15.28
CA GLN A 32 14.00 -0.06 15.45
C GLN A 32 14.77 -0.19 14.11
N ARG A 33 14.08 -0.13 12.96
CA ARG A 33 14.65 -0.35 11.61
C ARG A 33 15.39 -1.68 11.47
N THR A 34 14.94 -2.69 12.21
CA THR A 34 15.44 -4.06 12.14
C THR A 34 14.73 -4.86 11.03
N ILE A 35 13.54 -4.42 10.62
CA ILE A 35 12.73 -5.02 9.57
C ILE A 35 12.40 -3.96 8.53
N SER A 36 12.70 -4.25 7.27
CA SER A 36 12.36 -3.42 6.11
C SER A 36 11.43 -4.18 5.16
N ILE A 37 10.35 -3.52 4.75
CA ILE A 37 9.36 -4.02 3.81
C ILE A 37 9.34 -3.07 2.62
N ASN A 38 9.39 -3.61 1.41
CA ASN A 38 9.23 -2.84 0.17
C ASN A 38 8.20 -3.55 -0.70
N GLY A 39 7.32 -2.79 -1.35
CA GLY A 39 6.30 -3.39 -2.19
C GLY A 39 5.44 -2.38 -2.92
N TYR A 40 4.38 -2.91 -3.53
CA TYR A 40 3.31 -2.11 -4.08
C TYR A 40 1.96 -2.77 -3.79
N ILE A 41 0.94 -1.94 -3.63
CA ILE A 41 -0.45 -2.38 -3.53
C ILE A 41 -1.16 -1.96 -4.82
N PRO A 42 -1.69 -2.91 -5.61
CA PRO A 42 -2.57 -2.59 -6.73
C PRO A 42 -3.96 -2.22 -6.20
N LEU A 43 -4.49 -1.10 -6.67
CA LEU A 43 -5.84 -0.63 -6.41
C LEU A 43 -6.62 -0.56 -7.72
N THR A 44 -7.91 -0.89 -7.66
CA THR A 44 -8.85 -0.58 -8.73
C THR A 44 -9.16 0.92 -8.75
N ALA A 45 -9.75 1.39 -9.85
CA ALA A 45 -10.22 2.78 -9.95
C ALA A 45 -11.19 3.15 -8.82
N ASP A 46 -12.11 2.23 -8.47
CA ASP A 46 -13.09 2.44 -7.40
C ASP A 46 -12.46 2.49 -6.01
N GLN A 47 -11.42 1.69 -5.76
CA GLN A 47 -10.68 1.72 -4.48
C GLN A 47 -9.86 3.00 -4.33
N TYR A 48 -9.35 3.52 -5.44
CA TYR A 48 -8.61 4.77 -5.46
C TYR A 48 -9.54 6.00 -5.33
N ALA A 49 -10.72 5.96 -5.94
CA ALA A 49 -11.69 7.04 -5.89
C ALA A 49 -12.15 7.32 -4.45
N GLY A 50 -12.02 8.57 -4.00
CA GLY A 50 -12.25 8.99 -2.62
C GLY A 50 -11.09 8.74 -1.65
N ASN A 51 -10.03 8.07 -2.09
CA ASN A 51 -8.80 7.80 -1.33
C ASN A 51 -7.57 8.38 -2.01
N GLU A 52 -7.71 9.44 -2.79
CA GLU A 52 -6.63 9.96 -3.64
C GLU A 52 -5.50 10.63 -2.84
N SER A 53 -5.76 10.99 -1.58
CA SER A 53 -4.78 11.63 -0.72
C SER A 53 -3.71 10.63 -0.25
N VAL A 54 -2.48 11.12 -0.08
CA VAL A 54 -1.36 10.31 0.41
C VAL A 54 -1.69 9.65 1.76
N GLU A 55 -2.37 10.36 2.66
CA GLU A 55 -2.76 9.83 3.98
C GLU A 55 -3.77 8.67 3.86
N ALA A 56 -4.76 8.78 2.96
CA ALA A 56 -5.72 7.71 2.73
C ALA A 56 -5.03 6.47 2.14
N LEU A 57 -4.16 6.66 1.15
CA LEU A 57 -3.36 5.59 0.55
C LEU A 57 -2.43 4.93 1.58
N GLU A 58 -1.82 5.69 2.49
CA GLU A 58 -1.00 5.15 3.57
C GLU A 58 -1.83 4.28 4.52
N GLY A 59 -3.08 4.68 4.80
CA GLY A 59 -4.04 3.89 5.56
C GLY A 59 -4.32 2.55 4.90
N ILE A 60 -4.63 2.56 3.60
CA ILE A 60 -4.88 1.34 2.81
C ILE A 60 -3.65 0.42 2.80
N VAL A 61 -2.47 0.97 2.49
CA VAL A 61 -1.22 0.19 2.47
C VAL A 61 -0.92 -0.41 3.83
N ARG A 62 -1.07 0.35 4.91
CA ARG A 62 -0.84 -0.15 6.27
C ARG A 62 -1.75 -1.32 6.61
N GLN A 63 -3.04 -1.22 6.26
CA GLN A 63 -4.00 -2.28 6.50
C GLN A 63 -3.62 -3.56 5.73
N GLU A 64 -3.40 -3.44 4.42
CA GLU A 64 -3.02 -4.56 3.55
C GLU A 64 -1.72 -5.25 4.00
N VAL A 65 -0.71 -4.47 4.37
CA VAL A 65 0.57 -5.00 4.87
C VAL A 65 0.37 -5.71 6.20
N SER A 66 -0.41 -5.14 7.12
CA SER A 66 -0.73 -5.78 8.40
C SER A 66 -1.46 -7.11 8.19
N GLU A 67 -2.42 -7.17 7.29
CA GLU A 67 -3.16 -8.40 6.98
C GLU A 67 -2.24 -9.48 6.38
N LYS A 68 -1.38 -9.13 5.42
CA LYS A 68 -0.45 -10.07 4.78
C LYS A 68 0.60 -10.61 5.74
N VAL A 69 1.22 -9.73 6.55
CA VAL A 69 2.22 -10.14 7.54
C VAL A 69 1.59 -11.04 8.61
N LEU A 70 0.35 -10.76 9.03
CA LEU A 70 -0.36 -11.62 9.98
C LEU A 70 -0.82 -12.95 9.36
N GLN A 71 -1.19 -12.98 8.08
CA GLN A 71 -1.57 -14.22 7.40
C GLN A 71 -0.38 -15.16 7.22
N GLU A 72 0.80 -14.66 6.86
CA GLU A 72 2.00 -15.49 6.73
C GLU A 72 2.43 -16.14 8.06
N GLN A 73 2.15 -15.51 9.21
CA GLN A 73 2.44 -16.09 10.53
C GLN A 73 1.48 -17.20 10.97
N ASN A 74 0.31 -17.32 10.34
CA ASN A 74 -0.70 -18.34 10.68
C ASN A 74 -0.72 -19.50 9.68
N ALA A 75 0.17 -19.50 8.68
CA ALA A 75 0.27 -20.54 7.66
C ALA A 75 1.24 -21.68 8.05
N GLU A 76 1.69 -21.74 9.31
CA GLU A 76 2.55 -22.79 9.88
C GLU A 76 1.78 -23.77 10.78
#